data_AF-A0A852NYH5-F1
#
_entry.id   AF-A0A852NYH5-F1
#
_cell.length_a   1.000
_cell.length_b   1.000
_cell.length_c   1.000
_cell.angle_alpha   90.00
_cell.angle_beta   90.00
_cell.angle_gamma   90.00
#
_symmetry.space_group_name_H-M   'P 1'
#
loop_
_entity.id
_entity.type
_entity.pdbx_description
1 polymer ?
#
loop_
_entity_poly.entity_id
_entity_poly.type
_entity_poly.pdbx_seq_one_letter_code
_entity_poly.pdbx_strand_id
1 'polypeptide(L)'
;QMKKQCNQKLLIRMKTECVPCSLNHGTQCPAGYTKITRGTGLSDCRYYLEIKTHTLSFPGCRHRCVKQFEQPECCQGHWGPDCMGK
;
A
#
# COMPACT_ATOMS: atom_id res chain seq x y z
N GLN A 1 -28.69 -22.45 1.23
CA GLN A 1 -27.88 -22.49 -0.01
C GLN A 1 -26.45 -22.13 0.36
N MET A 2 -25.47 -22.97 0.01
CA MET A 2 -24.05 -22.68 0.29
C MET A 2 -23.50 -21.75 -0.79
N LYS A 3 -22.78 -20.69 -0.40
CA LYS A 3 -22.09 -19.81 -1.35
C LYS A 3 -21.00 -20.61 -2.07
N LYS A 4 -20.90 -20.44 -3.39
CA LYS A 4 -19.86 -21.06 -4.22
C LYS A 4 -18.59 -20.21 -4.29
N GLN A 5 -18.75 -18.88 -4.26
CA GLN A 5 -17.67 -17.91 -4.26
C GLN A 5 -17.47 -17.33 -2.85
N CYS A 6 -16.23 -17.38 -2.39
CA CYS A 6 -15.76 -16.88 -1.11
C CYS A 6 -14.57 -15.93 -1.35
N ASN A 7 -14.79 -14.88 -2.17
CA ASN A 7 -13.76 -13.89 -2.47
C ASN A 7 -13.09 -13.38 -1.19
N GLN A 8 -11.77 -13.43 -1.16
CA GLN A 8 -11.00 -12.94 -0.03
C GLN A 8 -10.69 -11.45 -0.22
N LYS A 9 -10.80 -10.70 0.87
CA LYS A 9 -10.41 -9.28 0.90
C LYS A 9 -8.97 -9.18 1.36
N LEU A 10 -8.06 -8.93 0.42
CA LEU A 10 -6.66 -8.67 0.70
C LEU A 10 -6.43 -7.17 0.91
N LEU A 11 -5.71 -6.81 1.97
CA LEU A 11 -5.35 -5.42 2.25
C LEU A 11 -3.86 -5.21 1.97
N ILE A 12 -3.58 -4.60 0.81
CA ILE A 12 -2.23 -4.28 0.37
C ILE A 12 -1.79 -2.99 1.07
N ARG A 13 -0.65 -3.03 1.75
CA ARG A 13 -0.06 -1.89 2.46
C ARG A 13 1.23 -1.49 1.77
N MET A 14 1.39 -0.19 1.54
CA MET A 14 2.64 0.36 1.04
C MET A 14 2.97 1.70 1.71
N LYS A 15 4.18 2.19 1.45
CA LYS A 15 4.61 3.51 1.89
C LYS A 15 5.03 4.34 0.68
N THR A 16 4.82 5.65 0.73
CA THR A 16 5.33 6.57 -0.29
C THR A 16 6.85 6.67 -0.18
N GLU A 17 7.47 7.31 -1.17
CA GLU A 17 8.87 7.71 -1.08
C GLU A 17 9.12 8.60 0.14
N CYS A 18 10.35 8.55 0.64
CA CYS A 18 10.78 9.42 1.72
C CYS A 18 11.17 10.78 1.16
N VAL A 19 10.52 11.83 1.63
CA VAL A 19 10.74 13.21 1.17
C VAL A 19 10.92 14.13 2.38
N PRO A 20 11.40 15.37 2.20
CA PRO A 20 11.40 16.36 3.28
C PRO A 20 10.00 16.50 3.90
N CYS A 21 9.90 16.48 5.23
CA CYS A 21 8.61 16.48 5.93
C CYS A 21 7.74 17.71 5.59
N SER A 22 8.37 18.86 5.30
CA SER A 22 7.70 20.07 4.82
C SER A 22 7.00 19.89 3.48
N LEU A 23 7.50 19.00 2.62
CA LEU A 23 6.91 18.69 1.31
C LEU A 23 5.93 17.51 1.39
N ASN A 24 6.06 16.65 2.39
CA ASN A 24 5.27 15.41 2.45
C ASN A 24 3.77 15.64 2.68
N HIS A 25 3.35 16.80 3.20
CA HIS A 25 1.93 17.11 3.43
C HIS A 25 1.08 16.96 2.13
N GLY A 26 1.64 17.39 1.00
CA GLY A 26 1.01 17.31 -0.32
C GLY A 26 1.16 15.96 -1.01
N THR A 27 1.99 15.05 -0.49
CA THR A 27 2.24 13.75 -1.12
C THR A 27 0.96 12.89 -1.12
N GLN A 28 0.63 12.39 -2.30
CA GLN A 28 -0.52 11.52 -2.54
C GLN A 28 -0.08 10.06 -2.64
N CYS A 29 -1.01 9.15 -2.32
CA CYS A 29 -0.81 7.73 -2.59
C CYS A 29 -0.98 7.45 -4.09
N PRO A 30 -0.36 6.39 -4.62
CA PRO A 30 -0.60 5.95 -5.99
C PRO A 30 -2.08 5.67 -6.28
N ALA A 31 -2.46 5.68 -7.55
CA ALA A 31 -3.84 5.44 -7.97
C ALA A 31 -4.43 4.15 -7.38
N GLY A 32 -5.63 4.26 -6.82
CA GLY A 32 -6.33 3.15 -6.16
C GLY A 32 -5.87 2.84 -4.74
N TYR A 33 -4.90 3.58 -4.19
CA TYR A 33 -4.54 3.50 -2.77
C TYR A 33 -5.10 4.69 -2.00
N THR A 34 -5.53 4.44 -0.76
CA THR A 34 -6.01 5.43 0.19
C THR A 34 -4.92 5.78 1.21
N LYS A 35 -4.73 7.08 1.43
CA LYS A 35 -3.79 7.60 2.44
C LYS A 35 -4.37 7.41 3.85
N ILE A 36 -3.64 6.71 4.72
CA ILE A 36 -4.09 6.41 6.10
C ILE A 36 -3.34 7.18 7.18
N THR A 37 -2.34 7.97 6.79
CA THR A 37 -1.56 8.81 7.70
C THR A 37 -1.93 10.27 7.49
N ARG A 38 -1.95 11.06 8.57
CA ARG A 38 -2.36 12.47 8.56
C ARG A 38 -1.15 13.41 8.61
N GLY A 39 -1.38 14.71 8.42
CA GLY A 39 -0.35 15.74 8.53
C GLY A 39 0.83 15.49 7.58
N THR A 40 2.05 15.61 8.09
CA THR A 40 3.29 15.33 7.34
C THR A 40 3.63 13.85 7.25
N GLY A 41 2.81 12.93 7.76
CA GLY A 41 3.05 11.49 7.72
C GLY A 41 3.97 10.99 8.84
N LEU A 42 4.72 9.92 8.57
CA LEU A 42 5.62 9.29 9.53
C LEU A 42 7.06 9.68 9.26
N SER A 43 7.77 10.14 10.28
CA SER A 43 9.21 10.43 10.24
C SER A 43 10.08 9.18 10.45
N ASP A 44 9.69 8.05 9.84
CA ASP A 44 10.32 6.73 9.98
C ASP A 44 11.24 6.37 8.81
N CYS A 45 11.79 7.38 8.12
CA CYS A 45 12.61 7.21 6.93
C CYS A 45 13.68 8.29 6.78
N ARG A 46 14.62 8.05 5.87
CA ARG A 46 15.65 9.01 5.46
C ARG A 46 15.64 9.13 3.94
N TYR A 47 15.90 10.35 3.45
CA TYR A 47 16.15 10.62 2.04
C TYR A 47 17.61 11.03 1.85
N TYR A 48 18.12 10.86 0.64
CA TYR A 48 19.52 11.05 0.32
C TYR A 48 19.68 12.13 -0.75
N LEU A 49 20.69 12.99 -0.58
CA LEU A 49 21.08 13.99 -1.56
C LEU A 49 22.53 13.76 -1.94
N GLU A 50 22.79 13.72 -3.24
CA GLU A 50 24.14 13.61 -3.78
C GLU A 50 24.72 15.01 -3.99
N ILE A 51 25.88 15.27 -3.38
CA ILE A 51 26.63 16.53 -3.52
C ILE A 51 28.06 16.18 -3.93
N LYS A 52 28.37 16.38 -5.21
CA LYS A 52 29.65 15.98 -5.83
C LYS A 52 29.92 14.49 -5.58
N THR A 53 30.93 14.17 -4.77
CA THR A 53 31.34 12.80 -4.43
C THR A 53 30.76 12.31 -3.10
N HIS A 54 29.94 13.11 -2.42
CA HIS A 54 29.38 12.77 -1.11
C HIS A 54 27.87 12.51 -1.22
N THR A 55 27.40 11.52 -0.48
CA THR A 55 25.96 11.28 -0.27
C THR A 55 25.60 11.71 1.15
N LEU A 56 24.72 12.70 1.27
CA LEU A 56 24.21 13.16 2.56
C LEU A 56 22.86 12.48 2.84
N SER A 57 22.66 12.10 4.09
CA SER A 57 21.43 11.44 4.54
C SER A 57 20.66 12.35 5.49
N PHE A 58 19.39 12.61 5.21
CA PHE A 58 18.54 13.50 5.99
C PHE A 58 17.29 12.78 6.52
N PRO A 59 16.81 13.11 7.73
CA PRO A 59 15.53 12.61 8.20
C PRO A 59 14.41 13.12 7.30
N GLY A 60 13.53 12.23 6.88
CA GLY A 60 12.38 12.56 6.04
C GLY A 60 11.09 11.98 6.59
N CYS A 61 10.00 12.29 5.90
CA CYS A 61 8.70 11.73 6.17
C CYS A 61 8.15 10.98 4.95
N ARG A 62 7.28 10.01 5.21
CA ARG A 62 6.51 9.29 4.20
C ARG A 62 5.11 8.95 4.72
N HIS A 63 4.18 8.76 3.79
CA HIS A 63 2.83 8.33 4.12
C HIS A 63 2.67 6.82 4.02
N ARG A 64 1.79 6.25 4.85
CA ARG A 64 1.26 4.89 4.64
C ARG A 64 0.00 4.95 3.79
N CYS A 65 -0.09 4.01 2.88
CA CYS A 65 -1.15 3.88 1.89
C CYS A 65 -1.70 2.45 1.92
N VAL A 66 -3.01 2.29 1.73
CA VAL A 66 -3.67 0.98 1.68
C VAL A 66 -4.55 0.84 0.46
N LYS A 67 -4.61 -0.36 -0.11
CA LYS A 67 -5.57 -0.71 -1.17
C LYS A 67 -6.22 -2.03 -0.78
N GLN A 68 -7.55 -2.06 -0.83
CA GLN A 68 -8.29 -3.30 -0.70
C GLN A 68 -8.41 -3.93 -2.09
N PHE A 69 -7.98 -5.18 -2.18
CA PHE A 69 -8.09 -6.00 -3.38
C PHE A 69 -8.97 -7.19 -3.05
N GLU A 70 -9.97 -7.45 -3.90
CA GLU A 70 -10.78 -8.66 -3.79
C GLU A 70 -10.14 -9.73 -4.66
N GLN A 71 -9.61 -10.76 -4.01
CA GLN A 71 -9.08 -11.94 -4.66
C GLN A 71 -10.23 -12.91 -4.91
N PRO A 72 -10.56 -13.23 -6.17
CA PRO A 72 -11.57 -14.22 -6.48
C PRO A 72 -11.15 -15.58 -5.94
N GLU A 73 -11.98 -16.18 -5.09
CA GLU A 73 -11.73 -17.50 -4.53
C GLU A 73 -13.01 -18.31 -4.46
N CYS A 74 -12.87 -19.62 -4.69
CA CYS A 74 -13.93 -20.57 -4.48
C CYS A 74 -13.95 -21.03 -3.02
N CYS A 75 -15.14 -21.21 -2.48
CA CYS A 75 -15.30 -21.76 -1.14
C CYS A 75 -14.77 -23.20 -1.08
N GLN A 76 -14.49 -23.70 0.12
CA GLN A 76 -14.02 -25.08 0.31
C GLN A 76 -14.96 -26.09 -0.36
N GLY A 77 -14.41 -27.01 -1.16
CA GLY A 77 -15.18 -27.98 -1.95
C GLY A 77 -15.60 -27.49 -3.34
N HIS A 78 -15.25 -26.26 -3.72
CA HIS A 78 -15.51 -25.70 -5.05
C HIS A 78 -14.19 -25.33 -5.76
N TRP A 79 -14.12 -25.51 -7.07
CA TRP A 79 -12.94 -25.20 -7.88
C TRP A 79 -13.31 -24.78 -9.30
N GLY A 80 -12.29 -24.32 -10.05
CA GLY A 80 -12.46 -23.81 -11.41
C GLY A 80 -13.03 -22.39 -11.47
N PRO A 81 -13.11 -21.80 -12.67
CA PRO A 81 -13.54 -20.41 -12.86
C PRO A 81 -14.99 -20.15 -12.39
N ASP A 82 -15.84 -21.17 -12.46
CA ASP A 82 -17.26 -21.10 -12.07
C ASP A 82 -17.52 -21.56 -10.63
N CYS A 83 -16.47 -21.92 -9.88
CA CYS A 83 -16.57 -22.51 -8.54
C CYS A 83 -17.58 -23.68 -8.49
N MET A 84 -17.44 -24.62 -9.42
CA MET A 84 -18.21 -25.85 -9.41
C MET A 84 -17.67 -26.79 -8.33
N GLY A 85 -18.56 -27.46 -7.60
CA GLY A 85 -18.18 -28.47 -6.61
C GLY A 85 -18.44 -29.89 -7.14
N LYS A 86 -17.92 -30.90 -6.46
CA LYS A 86 -18.47 -32.27 -6.52
C LYS A 86 -19.55 -32.44 -5.47
#